data_AF-A0A5E4J720-F1
#
_entry.id   AF-A0A5E4J720-F1
#
_cell.length_a   1.000
_cell.length_b   1.000
_cell.length_c   1.000
_cell.angle_alpha   90.00
_cell.angle_beta   90.00
_cell.angle_gamma   90.00
#
_symmetry.space_group_name_H-M   'P 1'
#
loop_
_entity.id
_entity.type
_entity.pdbx_description
1 polymer ?
#
loop_
_entity_poly.entity_id
_entity_poly.type
_entity_poly.pdbx_seq_one_letter_code
_entity_poly.pdbx_strand_id
1 'polypeptide(L)'
;MVERVVSAIEKIFPGLIMDIRGDRIEAYNGPDALRSFHELLRRQMILDTARSVMLHGLVGDAVTFQLNKQAAYMGKVSFPPEEEPLGSLHVQITGGMRLIDWLAPQTENGVPIMETELEELPREDAKKAEGHV
;
A
#
# COMPACT_ATOMS: atom_id res chain seq x y z
N MET A 1 14.56 8.38 16.06
CA MET A 1 14.56 8.09 14.60
C MET A 1 13.39 7.18 14.24
N VAL A 2 13.21 6.06 14.94
CA VAL A 2 12.09 5.12 14.78
C VAL A 2 10.71 5.78 14.92
N GLU A 3 10.50 6.64 15.93
CA GLU A 3 9.20 7.33 16.14
C GLU A 3 8.70 8.11 14.92
N ARG A 4 9.60 8.74 14.15
CA ARG A 4 9.23 9.47 12.94
C ARG A 4 8.80 8.53 11.82
N VAL A 5 9.43 7.36 11.73
CA VAL A 5 9.07 6.33 10.75
C VAL A 5 7.70 5.75 11.11
N VAL A 6 7.46 5.42 12.38
CA VAL A 6 6.15 4.96 12.87
C VAL A 6 5.08 6.02 12.60
N SER A 7 5.35 7.30 12.89
CA SER A 7 4.42 8.39 12.57
C SER A 7 4.16 8.54 11.08
N ALA A 8 5.17 8.34 10.22
CA ALA A 8 4.99 8.35 8.77
C ALA A 8 4.10 7.19 8.30
N ILE A 9 4.33 5.99 8.82
CA ILE A 9 3.52 4.82 8.49
C ILE A 9 2.08 5.04 8.96
N GLU A 10 1.85 5.48 10.20
CA GLU A 10 0.51 5.69 10.75
C GLU A 10 -0.30 6.75 9.98
N LYS A 11 0.37 7.77 9.41
CA LYS A 11 -0.30 8.78 8.57
C LYS A 11 -0.78 8.25 7.22
N ILE A 12 -0.12 7.23 6.69
CA ILE A 12 -0.45 6.66 5.38
C ILE A 12 -1.35 5.42 5.54
N PHE A 13 -1.06 4.60 6.54
CA PHE A 13 -1.70 3.32 6.83
C PHE A 13 -2.07 3.26 8.33
N PRO A 14 -3.14 3.93 8.75
CA PRO A 14 -3.51 3.99 10.15
C PRO A 14 -3.95 2.62 10.68
N GLY A 15 -3.66 2.39 11.95
CA GLY A 15 -4.09 1.17 12.66
C GLY A 15 -3.31 -0.08 12.29
N LEU A 16 -2.14 0.02 11.63
CA LEU A 16 -1.28 -1.14 11.42
C LEU A 16 -0.68 -1.63 12.75
N ILE A 17 -0.65 -2.95 12.94
CA ILE A 17 0.14 -3.55 14.02
C ILE A 17 1.59 -3.60 13.52
N MET A 18 2.50 -2.95 14.23
CA MET A 18 3.90 -2.80 13.81
C MET A 18 4.83 -3.62 14.71
N ASP A 19 5.68 -4.43 14.09
CA ASP A 19 6.80 -5.13 14.72
C ASP A 19 8.11 -4.49 14.25
N ILE A 20 8.93 -4.05 15.22
CA ILE A 20 10.17 -3.31 14.97
C ILE A 20 11.32 -4.28 15.21
N ARG A 21 12.00 -4.67 14.12
CA ARG A 21 13.10 -5.64 14.16
C ARG A 21 14.37 -5.02 13.58
N GLY A 22 15.26 -4.58 14.47
CA GLY A 22 16.52 -3.95 14.07
C GLY A 22 16.27 -2.66 13.28
N ASP A 23 16.59 -2.68 11.99
CA ASP A 23 16.43 -1.57 11.03
C ASP A 23 15.16 -1.67 10.17
N ARG A 24 14.37 -2.73 10.33
CA ARG A 24 13.14 -2.96 9.55
C ARG A 24 11.89 -2.85 10.43
N ILE A 25 10.84 -2.28 9.86
CA ILE A 25 9.49 -2.28 10.42
C ILE A 25 8.64 -3.19 9.54
N GLU A 26 8.12 -4.27 10.13
CA GLU A 26 7.09 -5.08 9.52
C GLU A 26 5.75 -4.64 10.08
N ALA A 27 4.78 -4.36 9.22
CA ALA A 27 3.49 -3.85 9.64
C ALA A 27 2.38 -4.67 8.97
N TYR A 28 1.38 -5.07 9.74
CA TYR A 28 0.32 -5.97 9.28
C TYR A 28 -1.04 -5.57 9.85
N ASN A 29 -2.06 -5.56 8.99
CA ASN A 29 -3.47 -5.51 9.34
C ASN A 29 -4.30 -5.92 8.10
N GLY A 30 -5.62 -6.00 8.24
CA GLY A 30 -6.54 -6.25 7.15
C GLY A 30 -6.72 -5.06 6.19
N PRO A 31 -7.59 -5.22 5.19
CA PRO A 31 -7.79 -4.25 4.11
C PRO A 31 -8.19 -2.84 4.56
N ASP A 32 -8.80 -2.70 5.75
CA ASP A 32 -9.21 -1.40 6.30
C ASP A 32 -8.04 -0.42 6.49
N ALA A 33 -6.84 -0.91 6.77
CA ALA A 33 -5.65 -0.07 6.91
C ALA A 33 -5.23 0.63 5.60
N LEU A 34 -5.76 0.18 4.46
CA LEU A 34 -5.48 0.76 3.15
C LEU A 34 -6.48 1.86 2.76
N ARG A 35 -7.57 2.08 3.51
CA ARG A 35 -8.59 3.09 3.16
C ARG A 35 -8.01 4.50 3.11
N SER A 36 -7.16 4.87 4.07
CA SER A 36 -6.51 6.19 4.05
C SER A 36 -5.56 6.34 2.87
N PHE A 37 -4.82 5.30 2.53
CA PHE A 37 -3.97 5.28 1.34
C PHE A 37 -4.81 5.45 0.05
N HIS A 38 -5.89 4.69 -0.08
CA HIS A 38 -6.86 4.78 -1.18
C HIS A 38 -7.42 6.21 -1.36
N GLU A 39 -7.79 6.89 -0.27
CA GLU A 39 -8.22 8.28 -0.30
C GLU A 39 -7.10 9.25 -0.68
N LEU A 40 -5.89 9.04 -0.16
CA LEU A 40 -4.73 9.88 -0.43
C LEU A 40 -4.34 9.88 -1.91
N LEU A 41 -4.44 8.74 -2.59
CA LEU A 41 -4.17 8.64 -4.03
C LEU A 41 -5.13 9.50 -4.86
N ARG A 42 -6.41 9.50 -4.48
CA ARG A 42 -7.47 10.31 -5.13
C ARG A 42 -7.29 11.79 -4.83
N ARG A 43 -7.13 12.16 -3.55
CA ARG A 43 -6.98 13.56 -3.13
C ARG A 43 -5.74 14.24 -3.72
N GLN A 44 -4.68 13.47 -3.96
CA GLN A 44 -3.45 13.98 -4.57
C GLN A 44 -3.45 13.90 -6.11
N MET A 45 -4.49 13.33 -6.73
CA MET A 45 -4.60 13.14 -8.19
C MET A 45 -3.40 12.40 -8.80
N ILE A 46 -2.94 11.34 -8.12
CA ILE A 46 -1.75 10.55 -8.52
C ILE A 46 -2.11 9.10 -8.89
N LEU A 47 -3.35 8.84 -9.28
CA LEU A 47 -3.83 7.49 -9.59
C LEU A 47 -3.04 6.84 -10.72
N ASP A 48 -2.73 7.57 -11.80
CA ASP A 48 -1.97 7.02 -12.94
C ASP A 48 -0.54 6.62 -12.54
N THR A 49 0.13 7.48 -11.75
CA THR A 49 1.46 7.18 -11.21
C THR A 49 1.41 5.97 -10.28
N ALA A 50 0.44 5.94 -9.35
CA ALA A 50 0.26 4.83 -8.42
C ALA A 50 0.02 3.52 -9.16
N ARG A 51 -0.86 3.51 -10.16
CA ARG A 51 -1.17 2.34 -10.98
C ARG A 51 0.07 1.84 -11.70
N SER A 52 0.81 2.74 -12.36
CA SER A 52 2.05 2.39 -13.08
C SER A 52 3.08 1.74 -12.16
N VAL A 53 3.32 2.34 -10.98
CA VAL A 53 4.26 1.83 -9.98
C VAL A 53 3.83 0.47 -9.43
N MET A 54 2.54 0.33 -9.07
CA MET A 54 2.01 -0.93 -8.54
C MET A 54 2.04 -2.06 -9.58
N LEU A 55 1.70 -1.78 -10.84
CA LEU A 55 1.78 -2.76 -11.93
C LEU A 55 3.22 -3.21 -12.18
N HIS A 56 4.18 -2.28 -12.14
CA HIS A 56 5.60 -2.61 -12.27
C HIS A 56 6.09 -3.50 -11.12
N GLY A 57 5.55 -3.29 -9.93
CA GLY A 57 5.88 -4.03 -8.72
C GLY A 57 5.04 -5.29 -8.46
N LEU A 58 4.17 -5.70 -9.39
CA LEU A 58 3.32 -6.87 -9.22
C LEU A 58 4.10 -8.16 -9.51
N VAL A 59 4.19 -9.04 -8.50
CA VAL A 59 4.80 -10.37 -8.61
C VAL A 59 3.89 -11.40 -7.96
N GLY A 60 3.28 -12.26 -8.79
CA GLY A 60 2.29 -13.23 -8.31
C GLY A 60 1.06 -12.52 -7.74
N ASP A 61 0.80 -12.70 -6.45
CA ASP A 61 -0.30 -12.03 -5.73
C ASP A 61 0.18 -10.85 -4.86
N ALA A 62 1.48 -10.53 -4.87
CA ALA A 62 2.06 -9.45 -4.09
C ALA A 62 2.36 -8.23 -4.96
N VAL A 63 2.10 -7.04 -4.42
CA VAL A 63 2.44 -5.75 -5.02
C VAL A 63 3.48 -5.08 -4.13
N THR A 64 4.67 -4.81 -4.69
CA THR A 64 5.78 -4.16 -3.98
C THR A 64 6.09 -2.79 -4.56
N PHE A 65 6.22 -1.77 -3.72
CA PHE A 65 6.63 -0.43 -4.15
C PHE A 65 7.29 0.34 -3.02
N GLN A 66 7.85 1.50 -3.35
CA GLN A 66 8.48 2.40 -2.40
C GLN A 66 7.67 3.68 -2.22
N LEU A 67 7.66 4.21 -1.00
CA LEU A 67 7.16 5.54 -0.70
C LEU A 67 8.28 6.43 -0.14
N ASN A 68 8.26 7.70 -0.54
CA ASN A 68 9.16 8.70 0.02
C ASN A 68 8.83 8.87 1.51
N LYS A 69 9.80 8.53 2.37
CA LYS A 69 9.63 8.55 3.83
C LYS A 69 9.37 9.96 4.38
N GLN A 70 9.96 10.99 3.80
CA GLN A 70 9.76 12.37 4.25
C GLN A 70 8.38 12.89 3.84
N ALA A 71 7.92 12.56 2.63
CA ALA A 71 6.56 12.87 2.21
C ALA A 71 5.53 12.15 3.09
N ALA A 72 5.74 10.86 3.38
CA ALA A 72 4.89 10.08 4.27
C ALA A 72 4.83 10.67 5.68
N TYR A 73 5.95 11.17 6.21
CA TYR A 73 5.98 11.90 7.48
C TYR A 73 5.12 13.17 7.46
N MET A 74 4.94 13.79 6.29
CA MET A 74 4.04 14.94 6.09
C MET A 74 2.60 14.52 5.72
N GLY A 75 2.27 13.22 5.74
CA GLY A 75 0.95 12.70 5.37
C GLY A 75 0.68 12.74 3.86
N LYS A 76 1.72 12.75 3.04
CA LYS A 76 1.63 12.74 1.57
C LYS A 76 2.15 11.44 0.99
N VAL A 77 1.61 11.06 -0.16
CA VAL A 77 2.07 9.90 -0.91
C VAL A 77 2.94 10.39 -2.06
N SER A 78 4.16 9.88 -2.13
CA SER A 78 5.07 10.15 -3.23
C SER A 78 5.87 8.88 -3.51
N PHE A 79 5.95 8.52 -4.78
CA PHE A 79 6.71 7.38 -5.27
C PHE A 79 8.07 7.89 -5.76
N PRO A 80 9.17 7.61 -5.04
CA PRO A 80 10.48 8.06 -5.48
C PRO A 80 10.93 7.24 -6.70
N PRO A 81 11.66 7.83 -7.66
CA PRO A 81 12.15 7.13 -8.84
C PRO A 81 13.27 6.13 -8.53
N GLU A 82 13.97 6.34 -7.41
CA GLU A 82 15.07 5.52 -6.92
C GLU A 82 15.08 5.52 -5.38
N GLU A 83 15.94 4.71 -4.76
CA GLU A 83 16.06 4.68 -3.30
C GLU A 83 16.52 6.04 -2.75
N GLU A 84 15.77 6.57 -1.77
CA GLU A 84 16.09 7.88 -1.21
C GLU A 84 17.38 7.84 -0.37
N PRO A 85 18.20 8.92 -0.32
CA PRO A 85 19.43 8.96 0.47
C PRO A 85 19.24 8.69 1.97
N LEU A 86 18.05 9.00 2.50
CA LEU A 86 17.68 8.73 3.88
C LEU A 86 16.86 7.45 4.04
N GLY A 87 16.68 6.68 2.97
CA GLY A 87 15.88 5.45 2.87
C GLY A 87 14.39 5.69 2.62
N SER A 88 13.79 4.84 1.80
CA SER A 88 12.36 4.80 1.50
C SER A 88 11.56 3.98 2.51
N LEU A 89 10.23 4.08 2.48
CA LEU A 89 9.37 3.05 3.06
C LEU A 89 9.13 1.98 2.00
N HIS A 90 9.55 0.74 2.24
CA HIS A 90 9.28 -0.38 1.35
C HIS A 90 7.97 -1.04 1.74
N VAL A 91 7.01 -1.05 0.81
CA VAL A 91 5.65 -1.53 1.04
C VAL A 91 5.42 -2.77 0.20
N GLN A 92 4.90 -3.82 0.84
CA GLN A 92 4.43 -5.03 0.17
C GLN A 92 2.99 -5.29 0.63
N ILE A 93 2.08 -5.49 -0.32
CA ILE A 93 0.68 -5.79 -0.05
C ILE A 93 0.26 -7.01 -0.87
N THR A 94 -0.44 -7.96 -0.24
CA THR A 94 -1.00 -9.14 -0.91
C THR A 94 -2.43 -8.85 -1.37
N GLY A 95 -2.79 -9.26 -2.58
CA GLY A 95 -4.11 -9.04 -3.20
C GLY A 95 -4.09 -8.88 -4.72
N GLY A 96 -2.90 -8.93 -5.33
CA GLY A 96 -2.70 -9.02 -6.77
C GLY A 96 -3.34 -7.88 -7.57
N MET A 97 -3.81 -8.19 -8.78
CA MET A 97 -4.38 -7.20 -9.70
C MET A 97 -5.63 -6.51 -9.13
N ARG A 98 -6.51 -7.24 -8.43
CA ARG A 98 -7.75 -6.68 -7.87
C ARG A 98 -7.48 -5.57 -6.85
N LEU A 99 -6.42 -5.74 -6.05
CA LEU A 99 -5.97 -4.70 -5.13
C LEU A 99 -5.54 -3.43 -5.90
N ILE A 100 -4.80 -3.60 -7.00
CA ILE A 100 -4.35 -2.48 -7.83
C ILE A 100 -5.55 -1.77 -8.44
N ASP A 101 -6.54 -2.51 -8.95
CA ASP A 101 -7.74 -1.94 -9.54
C ASP A 101 -8.57 -1.16 -8.52
N TRP A 102 -8.59 -1.58 -7.25
CA TRP A 102 -9.24 -0.85 -6.17
C TRP A 102 -8.44 0.40 -5.72
N LEU A 103 -7.14 0.25 -5.47
CA LEU A 103 -6.29 1.34 -4.99
C LEU A 103 -6.08 2.42 -6.05
N ALA A 104 -5.80 1.99 -7.28
CA ALA A 104 -5.41 2.83 -8.41
C ALA A 104 -6.11 2.35 -9.71
N PRO A 105 -7.44 2.56 -9.83
CA PRO A 105 -8.18 2.25 -11.05
C PRO A 105 -7.64 3.02 -12.25
N GLN A 106 -7.94 2.52 -13.46
CA GLN A 106 -7.67 3.29 -14.68
C GLN A 106 -8.46 4.59 -14.67
N THR A 107 -7.82 5.67 -15.11
CA THR A 107 -8.47 6.98 -15.19
C THR A 107 -8.53 7.49 -16.63
N GLU A 108 -9.53 8.33 -16.88
CA GLU A 108 -9.61 9.18 -18.07
C GLU A 108 -9.73 10.64 -17.59
N ASN A 109 -8.81 11.51 -18.03
CA ASN A 109 -8.71 12.89 -17.55
C ASN A 109 -8.62 13.02 -16.01
N GLY A 110 -7.96 12.06 -15.35
CA GLY A 110 -7.80 12.05 -13.89
C GLY A 110 -9.02 11.54 -13.11
N VAL A 111 -10.07 11.09 -13.80
CA VAL A 111 -11.29 10.53 -13.19
C VAL A 111 -11.30 9.00 -13.36
N PRO A 112 -11.49 8.22 -12.29
CA PRO A 112 -11.65 6.76 -12.39
C PRO A 112 -12.74 6.35 -13.38
N ILE A 113 -12.42 5.42 -14.29
CA ILE A 113 -13.37 4.87 -15.26
C ILE A 113 -14.27 3.81 -14.61
N MET A 114 -13.74 3.08 -13.63
CA MET A 114 -14.47 2.10 -12.81
C MET A 114 -14.02 2.25 -11.35
N GLU A 115 -14.94 2.03 -10.42
CA GLU A 115 -14.67 1.95 -8.98
C GLU A 115 -15.18 0.60 -8.46
N THR A 116 -14.33 -0.09 -7.69
CA THR A 116 -14.64 -1.38 -7.08
C THR A 116 -14.79 -1.19 -5.57
N GLU A 117 -15.71 -1.89 -4.91
CA GLU A 117 -15.81 -1.83 -3.45
C GLU A 117 -14.84 -2.80 -2.77
N LEU A 118 -14.31 -2.40 -1.60
CA LEU A 118 -13.36 -3.20 -0.82
C LEU A 118 -13.95 -4.55 -0.37
N GLU A 119 -15.27 -4.63 -0.21
CA GLU A 119 -15.99 -5.83 0.23
C GLU A 119 -16.04 -6.93 -0.85
N GLU A 120 -15.79 -6.59 -2.10
CA GLU A 120 -15.71 -7.54 -3.22
C GLU A 120 -14.35 -8.24 -3.31
N LEU A 121 -13.36 -7.84 -2.50
CA LEU A 121 -12.12 -8.59 -2.38
C LEU A 121 -12.39 -9.83 -1.54
N PRO A 122 -12.17 -11.06 -2.08
CA PRO A 122 -12.31 -12.25 -1.27
C PRO A 122 -11.35 -12.14 -0.10
N ARG A 123 -11.89 -12.17 1.12
CA ARG A 123 -11.08 -12.44 2.30
C ARG A 123 -10.39 -13.76 1.99
N GLU A 124 -9.06 -13.79 1.97
CA GLU A 124 -8.39 -15.09 2.05
C GLU A 124 -8.81 -15.70 3.38
N ASP A 125 -9.88 -16.48 3.35
CA ASP A 125 -10.20 -17.43 4.38
C ASP A 125 -8.94 -18.27 4.52
N ALA A 126 -8.24 -18.06 5.63
CA ALA A 126 -7.10 -18.85 6.04
C ALA A 126 -7.40 -20.30 5.71
N LYS A 127 -6.76 -20.84 4.68
CA LYS A 127 -6.89 -22.25 4.34
C LYS A 127 -6.51 -23.00 5.60
N LYS A 128 -7.53 -23.56 6.25
CA LYS A 128 -7.39 -24.50 7.36
C LYS A 128 -6.32 -25.50 6.95
N ALA A 129 -5.23 -25.52 7.72
CA ALA A 129 -4.42 -26.71 7.85
C ALA A 129 -5.32 -27.79 8.49
N GLU A 130 -6.06 -28.52 7.66
CA GLU A 130 -6.70 -29.76 8.03
C GLU A 130 -6.07 -30.89 7.23
N GLY A 131 -5.19 -31.63 7.91
CA GLY A 131 -5.04 -33.07 7.80
C GLY A 131 -4.58 -33.65 6.47
N HIS A 132 -3.31 -34.03 6.41
CA HIS A 132 -2.98 -35.34 5.89
C HIS A 132 -2.33 -36.15 7.01
N VAL A 133 -3.10 -37.11 7.51
CA VAL A 133 -2.62 -38.30 8.21
C VAL A 133 -1.99 -39.22 7.18
#